data_AF-A0A3P8NUF1-F1
#
_entry.id   AF-A0A3P8NUF1-F1
#
_cell.length_a   1.000
_cell.length_b   1.000
_cell.length_c   1.000
_cell.angle_alpha   90.00
_cell.angle_beta   90.00
_cell.angle_gamma   90.00
#
_symmetry.space_group_name_H-M   'P 1'
#
loop_
_entity.id
_entity.type
_entity.pdbx_description
1 polymer ?
#
loop_
_entity_poly.entity_id
_entity_poly.type
_entity_poly.pdbx_seq_one_letter_code
_entity_poly.pdbx_strand_id
1 'polypeptide(L)'
;MSSSNYKPVEFWNVGSQLVALNFQSPGLPMDLNDGLFQDNGGCGYVLKPAVLMSTQMRFDPNSSHHKRKSTYLLLKVISGSNLPLPRSGKALDPFVRVEIHGIASDSCRKNTHTVKNNCYRWVPLQSKDGFSLDPASLFVYISHS
;
A
#
# COMPACT_ATOMS: atom_id res chain seq x y z
N MET A 1 1.20 28.41 -7.15
CA MET A 1 0.70 27.09 -7.57
C MET A 1 1.73 26.06 -7.15
N SER A 2 1.42 25.17 -6.20
CA SER A 2 2.31 24.07 -5.82
C SER A 2 2.08 22.89 -6.74
N SER A 3 3.12 22.13 -7.07
CA SER A 3 3.05 20.93 -7.92
C SER A 3 2.45 19.72 -7.18
N SER A 4 1.42 19.91 -6.36
CA SER A 4 0.82 18.83 -5.57
C SER A 4 0.06 17.82 -6.45
N ASN A 5 0.10 16.55 -6.07
CA ASN A 5 -0.66 15.48 -6.72
C ASN A 5 -2.03 15.29 -6.07
N TYR A 6 -3.02 14.93 -6.90
CA TYR A 6 -4.32 14.44 -6.47
C TYR A 6 -4.27 12.93 -6.18
N LYS A 7 -5.36 12.34 -5.67
CA LYS A 7 -5.42 10.90 -5.39
C LYS A 7 -5.77 10.12 -6.66
N PRO A 8 -4.88 9.25 -7.18
CA PRO A 8 -5.11 8.59 -8.46
C PRO A 8 -6.18 7.48 -8.40
N VAL A 9 -6.38 6.88 -7.22
CA VAL A 9 -7.32 5.74 -7.01
C VAL A 9 -8.76 6.10 -7.37
N GLU A 10 -9.18 7.34 -7.12
CA GLU A 10 -10.54 7.81 -7.46
C GLU A 10 -10.80 7.73 -8.97
N PHE A 11 -9.78 8.00 -9.79
CA PHE A 11 -9.84 7.93 -11.24
C PHE A 11 -9.73 6.49 -11.76
N TRP A 12 -8.87 5.66 -11.15
CA TRP A 12 -8.79 4.24 -11.49
C TRP A 12 -10.07 3.47 -11.19
N ASN A 13 -10.78 3.82 -10.10
CA ASN A 13 -12.05 3.22 -9.72
C ASN A 13 -13.15 3.42 -10.77
N VAL A 14 -13.08 4.48 -11.57
CA VAL A 14 -14.01 4.73 -12.70
C VAL A 14 -13.44 4.28 -14.05
N GLY A 15 -12.26 3.66 -14.07
CA GLY A 15 -11.65 3.07 -15.26
C GLY A 15 -10.80 4.02 -16.11
N SER A 16 -10.50 5.23 -15.61
CA SER A 16 -9.56 6.16 -16.24
C SER A 16 -8.18 5.51 -16.35
N GLN A 17 -7.64 5.45 -17.57
CA GLN A 17 -6.38 4.75 -17.87
C GLN A 17 -5.16 5.67 -17.76
N LEU A 18 -5.33 6.95 -18.08
CA LEU A 18 -4.26 7.96 -18.09
C LEU A 18 -4.49 8.93 -16.94
N VAL A 19 -3.89 8.63 -15.80
CA VAL A 19 -3.99 9.43 -14.58
C VAL A 19 -2.65 10.13 -14.37
N ALA A 20 -2.50 11.32 -14.95
CA ALA A 20 -1.23 12.04 -14.97
C ALA A 20 -0.91 12.68 -13.62
N LEU A 21 0.20 12.25 -13.00
CA LEU A 21 0.76 12.81 -11.77
C LEU A 21 2.06 13.56 -12.05
N ASN A 22 2.42 14.46 -11.14
CA ASN A 22 3.70 15.14 -11.07
C ASN A 22 4.74 14.20 -10.43
N PHE A 23 5.58 13.55 -11.24
CA PHE A 23 6.59 12.58 -10.78
C PHE A 23 7.65 13.20 -9.85
N GLN A 24 7.89 14.50 -9.98
CA GLN A 24 8.82 15.25 -9.13
C GLN A 24 8.29 15.50 -7.71
N SER A 25 7.01 15.19 -7.44
CA SER A 25 6.33 15.47 -6.18
C SER A 25 6.08 14.17 -5.41
N PRO A 26 6.99 13.77 -4.49
CA PRO A 26 6.84 12.53 -3.74
C PRO A 26 5.66 12.57 -2.77
N GLY A 27 5.24 11.40 -2.31
CA GLY A 27 4.18 11.20 -1.33
C GLY A 27 3.14 10.19 -1.79
N LEU A 28 2.09 10.03 -0.99
CA LEU A 28 1.11 8.95 -1.15
C LEU A 28 0.56 8.76 -2.59
N PRO A 29 0.21 9.81 -3.37
CA PRO A 29 -0.20 9.61 -4.76
C PRO A 29 0.84 8.90 -5.63
N MET A 30 2.12 9.25 -5.48
CA MET A 30 3.21 8.60 -6.20
C MET A 30 3.49 7.20 -5.65
N ASP A 31 3.45 7.01 -4.33
CA ASP A 31 3.60 5.68 -3.71
C ASP A 31 2.54 4.69 -4.23
N LEU A 32 1.29 5.17 -4.41
CA LEU A 32 0.20 4.39 -5.00
C LEU A 32 0.42 4.11 -6.49
N ASN A 33 0.91 5.09 -7.25
CA ASN A 33 1.25 4.94 -8.65
C ASN A 33 2.34 3.89 -8.86
N ASP A 34 3.43 4.02 -8.10
CA ASP A 34 4.56 3.10 -8.19
C ASP A 34 4.15 1.70 -7.74
N GLY A 35 3.36 1.58 -6.67
CA GLY A 35 2.82 0.30 -6.21
C GLY A 35 1.90 -0.39 -7.23
N LEU A 36 1.00 0.35 -7.90
CA LEU A 36 0.13 -0.22 -8.93
C LEU A 36 0.94 -0.66 -10.16
N PHE A 37 1.83 0.18 -10.66
CA PHE A 37 2.57 -0.07 -11.90
C PHE A 37 3.81 -0.96 -11.74
N GLN A 38 4.16 -1.36 -10.51
CA GLN A 38 5.08 -2.48 -10.28
C GLN A 38 4.49 -3.82 -10.72
N ASP A 39 3.15 -3.94 -10.77
CA ASP A 39 2.48 -5.11 -11.30
C ASP A 39 2.76 -5.28 -12.80
N ASN A 40 2.49 -6.48 -13.32
CA ASN A 40 2.76 -6.85 -14.72
C ASN A 40 4.21 -6.56 -15.14
N GLY A 41 5.15 -6.84 -14.22
CA GLY A 41 6.58 -6.71 -14.45
C GLY A 41 7.08 -5.27 -14.64
N GLY A 42 6.34 -4.26 -14.17
CA GLY A 42 6.82 -2.87 -14.25
C GLY A 42 6.69 -2.22 -15.62
N CYS A 43 5.96 -2.81 -16.57
CA CYS A 43 5.95 -2.37 -17.97
C CYS A 43 5.15 -1.08 -18.23
N GLY A 44 4.49 -0.52 -17.21
CA GLY A 44 3.64 0.67 -17.33
C GLY A 44 2.21 0.40 -17.80
N TYR A 45 1.84 -0.87 -18.02
CA TYR A 45 0.47 -1.27 -18.38
C TYR A 45 -0.04 -2.36 -17.43
N VAL A 46 -1.17 -2.09 -16.78
CA VAL A 46 -1.86 -3.05 -15.90
C VAL A 46 -3.27 -3.30 -16.46
N LEU A 47 -3.64 -4.58 -16.58
CA LEU A 47 -4.96 -4.95 -17.11
C LEU A 47 -6.05 -4.49 -16.14
N LYS A 48 -7.07 -3.80 -16.66
CA LYS A 48 -8.20 -3.37 -15.85
C LYS A 48 -9.00 -4.59 -15.34
N PRO A 49 -9.61 -4.50 -14.14
CA PRO A 49 -10.57 -5.51 -13.69
C PRO A 49 -11.72 -5.68 -14.68
N ALA A 50 -12.22 -6.92 -14.84
CA ALA A 50 -13.31 -7.23 -15.79
C ALA A 50 -14.57 -6.38 -15.63
N VAL A 51 -14.88 -5.93 -14.41
CA VAL A 51 -16.02 -5.04 -14.11
C VAL A 51 -15.88 -3.64 -14.74
N LEU A 52 -14.66 -3.21 -15.06
CA LEU A 52 -14.38 -1.94 -15.76
C LEU A 52 -14.17 -2.14 -17.27
N MET A 53 -14.22 -3.39 -17.76
CA MET A 53 -14.05 -3.72 -19.19
C MET A 53 -15.36 -4.14 -19.85
N SER A 54 -16.32 -4.69 -19.09
CA SER A 54 -17.59 -5.19 -19.64
C SER A 54 -18.65 -4.09 -19.75
N THR A 55 -19.25 -3.96 -20.93
CA THR A 55 -20.41 -3.07 -21.17
C THR A 55 -21.71 -3.58 -20.54
N GLN A 56 -21.75 -4.86 -20.16
CA GLN A 56 -22.92 -5.51 -19.54
C GLN A 56 -22.91 -5.39 -18.01
N MET A 57 -21.74 -5.18 -17.41
CA MET A 57 -21.60 -4.97 -15.97
C MET A 57 -21.61 -3.48 -15.64
N ARG A 58 -22.70 -2.99 -15.04
CA ARG A 58 -22.76 -1.64 -14.48
C ARG A 58 -22.07 -1.63 -13.10
N PHE A 59 -20.80 -1.27 -13.08
CA PHE A 59 -20.07 -0.99 -11.84
C PHE A 59 -20.13 0.51 -11.54
N ASP A 60 -20.64 0.86 -10.37
CA ASP A 60 -20.59 2.23 -9.83
C ASP A 60 -19.80 2.18 -8.51
N PRO A 61 -18.60 2.79 -8.43
CA PRO A 61 -17.76 2.76 -7.24
C PRO A 61 -18.36 3.47 -6.02
N ASN A 62 -19.42 4.27 -6.20
CA ASN A 62 -20.12 4.95 -5.12
C ASN A 62 -21.38 4.20 -4.65
N SER A 63 -21.75 3.11 -5.34
CA SER A 63 -22.93 2.33 -4.97
C SER A 63 -22.69 1.53 -3.68
N SER A 64 -23.66 1.51 -2.77
CA SER A 64 -23.61 0.69 -1.55
C SER A 64 -23.84 -0.80 -1.81
N HIS A 65 -24.30 -1.16 -3.01
CA HIS A 65 -24.74 -2.50 -3.37
C HIS A 65 -23.89 -3.11 -4.48
N HIS A 66 -22.64 -3.43 -4.18
CA HIS A 66 -21.82 -4.23 -5.09
C HIS A 66 -22.22 -5.69 -5.00
N LYS A 67 -22.59 -6.31 -6.13
CA LYS A 67 -22.98 -7.72 -6.23
C LYS A 67 -21.82 -8.72 -6.02
N ARG A 68 -20.65 -8.27 -5.54
CA ARG A 68 -19.46 -9.10 -5.40
C ARG A 68 -19.30 -9.63 -3.99
N LYS A 69 -18.83 -10.87 -3.88
CA LYS A 69 -18.55 -11.54 -2.61
C LYS A 69 -17.41 -10.80 -1.91
N SER A 70 -17.65 -10.33 -0.69
CA SER A 70 -16.60 -9.77 0.15
C SER A 70 -15.58 -10.85 0.50
N THR A 71 -14.31 -10.45 0.60
CA THR A 71 -13.21 -11.32 1.03
C THR A 71 -12.68 -10.80 2.36
N TYR A 72 -12.46 -11.69 3.33
CA TYR A 72 -11.84 -11.32 4.59
C TYR A 72 -10.32 -11.29 4.42
N LEU A 73 -9.72 -10.17 4.82
CA LEU A 73 -8.28 -9.96 4.82
C LEU A 73 -7.81 -9.81 6.27
N LEU A 74 -7.08 -10.80 6.77
CA LEU A 74 -6.43 -10.72 8.08
C LEU A 74 -4.96 -10.32 7.89
N LEU A 75 -4.63 -9.09 8.30
CA LEU A 75 -3.28 -8.56 8.32
C LEU A 75 -2.76 -8.52 9.76
N LYS A 76 -1.65 -9.22 10.02
CA LYS A 76 -0.94 -9.16 11.28
C LYS A 76 0.43 -8.53 11.06
N VAL A 77 0.66 -7.37 11.67
CA VAL A 77 1.99 -6.76 11.79
C VAL A 77 2.76 -7.55 12.86
N ILE A 78 3.85 -8.20 12.45
CA ILE A 78 4.64 -9.05 13.36
C ILE A 78 5.77 -8.24 13.98
N SER A 79 6.63 -7.66 13.14
CA SER A 79 7.82 -6.93 13.56
C SER A 79 8.34 -6.04 12.43
N GLY A 80 9.16 -5.06 12.77
CA GLY A 80 10.00 -4.31 11.82
C GLY A 80 11.45 -4.36 12.27
N SER A 81 12.37 -4.56 11.33
CA SER A 81 13.82 -4.53 11.56
C SER A 81 14.45 -3.40 10.75
N ASN A 82 15.64 -2.94 11.13
CA ASN A 82 16.46 -1.99 10.37
C ASN A 82 15.70 -0.74 9.88
N LEU A 83 14.76 -0.22 10.70
CA LEU A 83 14.02 0.99 10.36
C LEU A 83 14.98 2.19 10.24
N PRO A 84 14.80 3.05 9.22
CA PRO A 84 15.71 4.16 8.96
C PRO A 84 15.69 5.15 10.14
N LEU A 85 16.87 5.43 10.68
CA LEU A 85 17.01 6.40 11.77
C LEU A 85 16.82 7.83 11.24
N PRO A 86 16.15 8.71 12.00
CA PRO A 86 16.10 10.13 11.69
C PRO A 86 17.50 10.71 11.68
N ARG A 87 17.76 11.67 10.79
CA ARG A 87 19.02 12.42 10.73
C ARG A 87 19.39 13.13 12.05
N SER A 88 18.44 13.29 12.96
CA SER A 88 18.65 13.91 14.28
C SER A 88 19.36 13.01 15.30
N GLY A 89 19.55 11.71 15.00
CA GLY A 89 20.20 10.75 15.91
C GLY A 89 19.40 10.42 17.18
N LYS A 90 18.16 10.92 17.29
CA LYS A 90 17.27 10.63 18.42
C LYS A 90 16.61 9.27 18.27
N ALA A 91 16.28 8.68 19.41
CA ALA A 91 15.46 7.50 19.54
C ALA A 91 14.17 7.61 18.71
N LEU A 92 13.81 6.53 18.03
CA LEU A 92 12.54 6.42 17.31
C LEU A 92 11.47 5.84 18.22
N ASP A 93 10.26 6.39 18.06
CA ASP A 93 9.02 5.84 18.58
C ASP A 93 8.19 5.31 17.40
N PRO A 94 8.58 4.20 16.75
CA PRO A 94 7.93 3.75 15.53
C PRO A 94 6.53 3.19 15.81
N PHE A 95 5.66 3.35 14.82
CA PHE A 95 4.42 2.59 14.68
C PHE A 95 4.24 2.24 13.21
N VAL A 96 3.49 1.17 12.96
CA VAL A 96 3.07 0.78 11.61
C VAL A 96 1.65 1.26 11.37
N ARG A 97 1.45 1.88 10.20
CA ARG A 97 0.14 2.23 9.64
C ARG A 97 -0.17 1.27 8.49
N VAL A 98 -1.39 0.76 8.48
CA VAL A 98 -1.94 -0.07 7.41
C VAL A 98 -3.12 0.66 6.80
N GLU A 99 -3.12 0.84 5.49
CA GLU A 99 -4.19 1.51 4.74
C GLU A 99 -4.65 0.60 3.60
N ILE A 100 -5.96 0.50 3.41
CA ILE A 100 -6.58 -0.10 2.22
C ILE A 100 -7.05 1.05 1.34
N HIS A 101 -6.62 1.06 0.08
CA HIS A 101 -6.99 2.06 -0.91
C HIS A 101 -7.76 1.38 -2.05
N GLY A 102 -8.97 1.86 -2.31
CA GLY A 102 -9.85 1.32 -3.35
C GLY A 102 -11.10 2.18 -3.47
N ILE A 103 -12.26 1.56 -3.62
CA ILE A 103 -13.54 2.27 -3.48
C ILE A 103 -13.76 2.74 -2.04
N ALA A 104 -14.68 3.69 -1.86
CA ALA A 104 -14.91 4.32 -0.56
C ALA A 104 -15.37 3.32 0.53
N SER A 105 -16.16 2.32 0.16
CA SER A 105 -16.67 1.28 1.05
C SER A 105 -15.58 0.33 1.58
N ASP A 106 -14.51 0.12 0.80
CA ASP A 106 -13.37 -0.74 1.18
C ASP A 106 -12.24 0.05 1.86
N SER A 107 -12.18 1.36 1.62
CA SER A 107 -11.07 2.20 2.07
C SER A 107 -11.06 2.35 3.59
N CYS A 108 -9.95 1.97 4.22
CA CYS A 108 -9.81 2.05 5.67
C CYS A 108 -8.35 2.23 6.10
N ARG A 109 -8.15 2.65 7.34
CA ARG A 109 -6.82 2.87 7.93
C ARG A 109 -6.78 2.38 9.37
N LYS A 110 -5.73 1.67 9.73
CA LYS A 110 -5.44 1.27 11.11
C LYS A 110 -3.98 1.52 11.46
N ASN A 111 -3.73 1.85 12.72
CA ASN A 111 -2.40 2.03 13.26
C ASN A 111 -2.15 0.99 14.37
N THR A 112 -0.93 0.50 14.45
CA THR A 112 -0.43 -0.23 15.63
C THR A 112 -0.13 0.75 16.76
N HIS A 113 0.05 0.22 17.97
CA HIS A 113 0.57 1.02 19.08
C HIS A 113 2.01 1.44 18.80
N THR A 114 2.36 2.64 19.26
CA THR A 114 3.73 3.15 19.22
C THR A 114 4.62 2.35 20.17
N VAL A 115 5.76 1.88 19.65
CA VAL A 115 6.80 1.25 20.46
C VAL A 115 7.76 2.34 20.91
N LYS A 116 7.81 2.63 22.21
CA LYS A 116 8.66 3.70 22.75
C LYS A 116 10.13 3.30 22.82
N ASN A 117 11.03 4.24 22.56
CA ASN A 117 12.48 4.10 22.75
C ASN A 117 13.10 2.88 22.06
N ASN A 118 12.59 2.48 20.89
CA ASN A 118 13.07 1.31 20.19
C ASN A 118 14.31 1.66 19.34
N CYS A 119 15.47 1.74 20.00
CA CYS A 119 16.76 2.06 19.40
C CYS A 119 17.61 0.80 19.26
N TYR A 120 17.41 0.00 18.21
CA TYR A 120 18.17 -1.25 17.96
C TYR A 120 17.69 -2.47 18.75
N ARG A 121 17.16 -3.44 18.01
CA ARG A 121 17.54 -4.83 18.23
C ARG A 121 17.78 -5.45 16.86
N TRP A 122 19.05 -5.46 16.44
CA TRP A 122 19.51 -6.32 15.36
C TRP A 122 19.29 -7.77 15.86
N VAL A 123 18.17 -8.37 15.48
CA VAL A 123 17.99 -9.81 15.61
C VAL A 123 18.31 -10.36 14.22
N PRO A 124 19.46 -11.03 14.02
CA PRO A 124 19.74 -11.66 12.74
C PRO A 124 18.68 -12.71 12.49
N LEU A 125 17.75 -12.43 11.58
CA LEU A 125 16.84 -13.43 11.04
C LEU A 125 17.39 -13.82 9.69
N GLN A 126 17.98 -15.02 9.64
CA GLN A 126 18.30 -15.69 8.39
C GLN A 126 17.00 -16.18 7.77
N SER A 127 16.85 -16.01 6.45
CA SER A 127 15.91 -16.83 5.68
C SER A 127 16.17 -18.32 5.98
N LYS A 128 15.19 -19.21 5.73
CA LYS A 128 15.44 -20.67 5.73
C LYS A 128 16.64 -21.07 4.85
N ASP A 129 16.98 -20.23 3.88
CA ASP A 129 18.07 -20.42 2.92
C ASP A 129 19.34 -19.60 3.27
N GLY A 130 19.43 -18.99 4.46
CA GLY A 130 20.66 -18.38 4.98
C GLY A 130 21.01 -16.98 4.47
N PHE A 131 20.21 -16.38 3.58
CA PHE A 131 20.49 -15.03 3.06
C PHE A 131 20.17 -13.92 4.07
N SER A 132 21.06 -12.91 4.13
CA SER A 132 20.90 -11.67 4.90
C SER A 132 19.89 -10.75 4.20
N LEU A 133 18.89 -10.27 4.92
CA LEU A 133 17.92 -9.29 4.41
C LEU A 133 18.50 -7.87 4.59
N ASP A 134 18.63 -7.13 3.49
CA ASP A 134 19.01 -5.71 3.44
C ASP A 134 17.85 -4.79 3.92
N PRO A 135 18.05 -3.46 4.07
CA PRO A 135 17.55 -2.70 5.23
C PRO A 135 16.03 -2.44 5.20
N ALA A 136 15.46 -2.30 6.41
CA ALA A 136 14.05 -2.02 6.71
C ALA A 136 13.03 -3.08 6.26
N SER A 137 13.11 -4.31 6.77
CA SER A 137 12.09 -5.33 6.50
C SER A 137 10.92 -5.21 7.49
N LEU A 138 9.69 -5.04 6.95
CA LEU A 138 8.44 -5.19 7.69
C LEU A 138 7.87 -6.59 7.41
N PHE A 139 7.64 -7.37 8.45
CA PHE A 139 7.04 -8.69 8.32
C PHE A 139 5.52 -8.59 8.51
N VAL A 140 4.78 -8.76 7.41
CA VAL A 140 3.32 -8.80 7.40
C VAL A 140 2.88 -10.21 7.06
N TYR A 141 2.07 -10.81 7.94
CA TYR A 141 1.37 -12.05 7.61
C TYR A 141 0.00 -11.72 7.03
N ILE A 142 -0.25 -12.26 5.84
CA ILE A 142 -1.50 -12.08 5.08
C ILE A 142 -2.16 -13.46 4.95
N SER A 143 -3.44 -13.56 5.31
CA SER A 143 -4.24 -14.77 5.10
C SER A 143 -5.63 -14.41 4.59
N HIS A 144 -6.17 -15.32 3.78
CA HIS A 144 -7.52 -15.24 3.22
C HIS A 144 -8.34 -16.45 3.72
N SER A 145 -9.61 -16.24 4.04
CA SER A 145 -10.59 -17.27 4.44
C SER A 145 -11.81 -17.24 3.54
#